data_AF-A0AAW1N0K9-F1
#
_entry.id   AF-A0AAW1N0K9-F1
#
_cell.length_a   1.000
_cell.length_b   1.000
_cell.length_c   1.000
_cell.angle_alpha   90.00
_cell.angle_beta   90.00
_cell.angle_gamma   90.00
#
_symmetry.space_group_name_H-M   'P 1'
#
loop_
_entity.id
_entity.type
_entity.pdbx_description
1 polymer ?
#
loop_
_entity_poly.entity_id
_entity_poly.type
_entity_poly.pdbx_seq_one_letter_code
_entity_poly.pdbx_strand_id
1 'polypeptide(L)'
;MQLDAGKESSLGRAALQRSSNIVKKMSHDMSKMSTNESMPSLRGSVFQIKQKSHEELDIEIQSHRILHVLDELIYKLEIVAAVPILIQDGGRLLYKCFPPKDAEFIMEVCQQYTVVEDESEDTMFDTTSAISGSRAFSMQQKESNRSDMQKDRPVSIKEKRPDASVHQVIALICNSETLKNQVLEMDEADMDELTITLIEGARRLRAVAVHKLQIPANEERERERELRKAWKENAEAKILIANIQEKLNKQKEELDVQLNAKEEQIKAYTEKIEVLKAKFKEDIKKRVNDSEKYMIQKTQHSEDIQAQLQQEAKDTTHNYWTLLDQHLAAEKQLRTRKIKIEAQLANWLAKFDQDIGEKQTEYEDLQKLYDEEMQELQTLQRKFDEQEEEYLELMAERDDYERRIYEKKAYTFLMNRSARKIQRFWRAYRERKRARKKARKAKKEAREKGSASESGADSAKPAKTGKGKGKGKKKGKEKKTEILVRSEDPMAKLESKFKGHILEDINTEPIPEQVTVDL
;
A
#
# COMPACT_ATOMS: atom_id res chain seq x y z
N MET A 1 10.40 10.77 -7.70
CA MET A 1 11.23 9.60 -7.34
C MET A 1 12.43 9.54 -8.29
N GLN A 2 13.40 10.46 -8.14
CA GLN A 2 14.39 10.72 -9.22
C GLN A 2 15.69 11.40 -8.73
N LEU A 3 16.10 11.17 -7.48
CA LEU A 3 17.22 11.89 -6.84
C LEU A 3 18.14 10.95 -6.02
N ASP A 4 18.96 10.13 -6.69
CA ASP A 4 20.17 9.56 -6.03
C ASP A 4 21.30 9.08 -6.97
N ALA A 5 21.11 9.06 -8.29
CA ALA A 5 22.09 8.59 -9.28
C ALA A 5 23.45 9.35 -9.32
N GLY A 6 23.63 10.40 -8.51
CA GLY A 6 24.84 11.22 -8.49
C GLY A 6 25.99 10.69 -7.62
N LYS A 7 25.73 9.84 -6.62
CA LYS A 7 26.74 9.52 -5.58
C LYS A 7 27.71 8.40 -5.96
N GLU A 8 27.25 7.37 -6.67
CA GLU A 8 28.05 6.18 -6.98
C GLU A 8 29.25 6.49 -7.90
N SER A 9 29.10 7.48 -8.79
CA SER A 9 30.14 7.96 -9.72
C SER A 9 31.42 8.46 -9.03
N SER A 10 31.31 9.00 -7.81
CA SER A 10 32.46 9.55 -7.05
C SER A 10 33.34 8.45 -6.44
N LEU A 11 32.73 7.39 -5.91
CA LEU A 11 33.41 6.27 -5.26
C LEU A 11 34.23 5.45 -6.27
N GLY A 12 33.69 5.20 -7.47
CA GLY A 12 34.43 4.50 -8.54
C GLY A 12 35.72 5.20 -8.95
N ARG A 13 35.69 6.53 -9.09
CA ARG A 13 36.88 7.33 -9.42
C ARG A 13 37.94 7.28 -8.32
N ALA A 14 37.54 7.33 -7.05
CA ALA A 14 38.47 7.24 -5.93
C ALA A 14 39.22 5.89 -5.84
N ALA A 15 38.57 4.78 -6.22
CA ALA A 15 39.18 3.45 -6.27
C ALA A 15 40.23 3.33 -7.42
N LEU A 16 39.91 3.87 -8.59
CA LEU A 16 40.83 3.91 -9.75
C LEU A 16 42.06 4.80 -9.48
N GLN A 17 41.89 5.93 -8.78
CA GLN A 17 43.01 6.79 -8.38
C GLN A 17 44.00 6.06 -7.44
N ARG A 18 43.49 5.26 -6.50
CA ARG A 18 44.32 4.54 -5.52
C ARG A 18 45.09 3.38 -6.13
N SER A 19 44.45 2.58 -7.00
CA SER A 19 45.11 1.46 -7.69
C SER A 19 46.24 1.93 -8.62
N SER A 20 46.03 3.02 -9.38
CA SER A 20 47.09 3.62 -10.23
C SER A 20 48.34 4.03 -9.44
N ASN A 21 48.17 4.58 -8.23
CA ASN A 21 49.29 4.98 -7.38
C ASN A 21 50.07 3.80 -6.80
N ILE A 22 49.42 2.67 -6.50
CA ILE A 22 50.11 1.45 -6.02
C ILE A 22 51.00 0.86 -7.11
N VAL A 23 50.48 0.73 -8.34
CA VAL A 23 51.26 0.20 -9.49
C VAL A 23 52.48 1.08 -9.78
N LYS A 24 52.34 2.41 -9.73
CA LYS A 24 53.48 3.34 -9.88
C LYS A 24 54.54 3.16 -8.81
N LYS A 25 54.16 2.88 -7.55
CA LYS A 25 55.13 2.62 -6.48
C LYS A 25 55.90 1.32 -6.71
N MET A 26 55.20 0.21 -7.01
CA MET A 26 55.85 -1.08 -7.28
C MET A 26 56.81 -1.01 -8.48
N SER A 27 56.44 -0.27 -9.53
CA SER A 27 57.32 -0.01 -10.69
C SER A 27 58.59 0.78 -10.33
N HIS A 28 58.52 1.70 -9.37
CA HIS A 28 59.67 2.49 -8.91
C HIS A 28 60.61 1.70 -7.99
N ASP A 29 60.07 0.84 -7.13
CA ASP A 29 60.86 0.04 -6.19
C ASP A 29 61.56 -1.14 -6.91
N MET A 30 60.90 -1.77 -7.90
CA MET A 30 61.51 -2.76 -8.81
C MET A 30 62.73 -2.21 -9.55
N SER A 31 62.70 -0.92 -9.93
CA SER A 31 63.78 -0.26 -10.69
C SER A 31 65.08 -0.05 -9.88
N LYS A 32 65.08 -0.29 -8.56
CA LYS A 32 66.24 -0.05 -7.68
C LYS A 32 67.05 -1.28 -7.32
N MET A 33 66.62 -2.48 -7.72
CA MET A 33 67.30 -3.74 -7.35
C MET A 33 68.22 -4.30 -8.44
N SER A 34 68.53 -3.53 -9.50
CA SER A 34 69.19 -4.02 -10.72
C SER A 34 70.61 -3.50 -10.96
N THR A 35 71.28 -2.93 -9.95
CA THR A 35 72.66 -2.38 -10.08
C THR A 35 73.51 -2.59 -8.83
N ASN A 36 74.19 -3.74 -8.73
CA ASN A 36 75.55 -3.90 -8.17
C ASN A 36 75.94 -5.37 -7.99
N GLU A 37 76.53 -6.00 -9.01
CA GLU A 37 77.50 -7.09 -8.81
C GLU A 37 78.71 -6.82 -9.70
N SER A 38 79.89 -6.70 -9.10
CA SER A 38 81.16 -6.45 -9.79
C SER A 38 82.09 -7.63 -9.55
N MET A 39 82.32 -8.42 -10.59
CA MET A 39 83.13 -9.64 -10.54
C MET A 39 84.63 -9.31 -10.42
N PRO A 40 85.34 -9.78 -9.38
CA PRO A 40 86.79 -9.63 -9.29
C PRO A 40 87.49 -10.58 -10.26
N SER A 41 88.31 -10.05 -11.18
CA SER A 41 89.12 -10.89 -12.07
C SER A 41 90.29 -11.52 -11.32
N LEU A 42 90.29 -12.85 -11.18
CA LEU A 42 91.43 -13.59 -10.63
C LEU A 42 92.63 -13.53 -11.59
N ARG A 43 93.68 -12.80 -11.21
CA ARG A 43 95.00 -12.91 -11.86
C ARG A 43 95.64 -14.24 -11.49
N GLY A 44 96.15 -14.97 -12.49
CA GLY A 44 96.92 -16.18 -12.25
C GLY A 44 98.26 -15.89 -11.56
N SER A 45 98.61 -16.71 -10.56
CA SER A 45 99.95 -16.76 -9.97
C SER A 45 100.82 -17.73 -10.76
N VAL A 46 102.07 -17.33 -11.04
CA VAL A 46 103.05 -18.20 -11.70
C VAL A 46 103.57 -19.22 -10.69
N PHE A 47 103.55 -20.51 -11.05
CA PHE A 47 104.18 -21.57 -10.26
C PHE A 47 105.70 -21.40 -10.24
N GLN A 48 106.21 -20.71 -9.21
CA GLN A 48 107.62 -20.78 -8.85
C GLN A 48 107.88 -22.08 -8.10
N ILE A 49 108.66 -22.98 -8.69
CA ILE A 49 109.20 -24.15 -8.00
C ILE A 49 110.23 -23.63 -6.99
N LYS A 50 109.80 -23.36 -5.76
CA LYS A 50 110.72 -23.10 -4.66
C LYS A 50 111.60 -24.34 -4.45
N GLN A 51 112.91 -24.14 -4.49
CA GLN A 51 113.83 -25.06 -3.84
C GLN A 51 113.55 -25.01 -2.33
N LYS A 52 113.43 -26.18 -1.68
CA LYS A 52 113.22 -26.25 -0.23
C LYS A 52 114.32 -25.49 0.51
N SER A 53 113.96 -24.73 1.54
CA SER A 53 114.94 -24.03 2.37
C SER A 53 115.76 -25.03 3.20
N HIS A 54 116.91 -24.60 3.72
CA HIS A 54 117.70 -25.43 4.65
C HIS A 54 116.89 -25.79 5.90
N GLU A 55 116.08 -24.85 6.40
CA GLU A 55 115.19 -25.07 7.56
C GLU A 55 114.07 -26.07 7.24
N GLU A 56 113.51 -26.05 6.03
CA GLU A 56 112.51 -27.02 5.57
C GLU A 56 113.12 -28.42 5.45
N LEU A 57 114.38 -28.51 4.98
CA LEU A 57 115.16 -29.76 4.94
C LEU A 57 115.50 -30.29 6.34
N ASP A 58 115.92 -29.42 7.27
CA ASP A 58 116.19 -29.79 8.65
C ASP A 58 114.92 -30.30 9.35
N ILE A 59 113.78 -29.62 9.16
CA ILE A 59 112.48 -30.06 9.70
C ILE A 59 112.08 -31.41 9.09
N GLU A 60 112.28 -31.63 7.80
CA GLU A 60 112.01 -32.91 7.14
C GLU A 60 112.93 -34.04 7.66
N ILE A 61 114.20 -33.75 7.92
CA ILE A 61 115.15 -34.69 8.54
C ILE A 61 114.75 -35.03 9.98
N GLN A 62 114.44 -34.04 10.82
CA GLN A 62 113.98 -34.32 12.19
C GLN A 62 112.62 -35.04 12.18
N SER A 63 111.74 -34.75 11.22
CA SER A 63 110.46 -35.46 11.08
C SER A 63 110.66 -36.94 10.76
N HIS A 64 111.51 -37.28 9.79
CA HIS A 64 111.90 -38.67 9.52
C HIS A 64 112.54 -39.32 10.74
N ARG A 65 113.36 -38.58 11.51
CA ARG A 65 114.02 -39.09 12.71
C ARG A 65 113.05 -39.37 13.86
N ILE A 66 112.04 -38.52 14.06
CA ILE A 66 110.97 -38.73 15.05
C ILE A 66 110.09 -39.92 14.63
N LEU A 67 109.74 -40.02 13.34
CA LEU A 67 108.98 -41.15 12.81
C LEU A 67 109.75 -42.47 12.92
N HIS A 68 111.06 -42.48 12.64
CA HIS A 68 111.92 -43.65 12.86
C HIS A 68 111.95 -44.07 14.34
N VAL A 69 112.04 -43.13 15.28
CA VAL A 69 112.00 -43.45 16.72
C VAL A 69 110.62 -44.01 17.14
N LEU A 70 109.53 -43.54 16.54
CA LEU A 70 108.20 -44.10 16.78
C LEU A 70 108.03 -45.49 16.16
N ASP A 71 108.57 -45.72 14.95
CA ASP A 71 108.54 -47.03 14.28
C ASP A 71 109.41 -48.05 15.02
N GLU A 72 110.59 -47.64 15.48
CA GLU A 72 111.48 -48.46 16.32
C GLU A 72 110.87 -48.76 17.70
N LEU A 73 110.06 -47.84 18.25
CA LEU A 73 109.31 -48.04 19.50
C LEU A 73 108.12 -48.99 19.32
N ILE A 74 107.35 -48.86 18.23
CA ILE A 74 106.26 -49.79 17.89
C ILE A 74 106.84 -51.20 17.73
N TYR A 75 107.90 -51.34 16.92
CA TYR A 75 108.63 -52.60 16.72
C TYR A 75 109.13 -53.23 18.02
N LYS A 76 109.69 -52.43 18.94
CA LYS A 76 110.15 -52.92 20.25
C LYS A 76 109.00 -53.32 21.18
N LEU A 77 107.86 -52.64 21.12
CA LEU A 77 106.66 -53.03 21.86
C LEU A 77 106.06 -54.32 21.33
N GLU A 78 105.95 -54.47 19.99
CA GLU A 78 105.48 -55.69 19.33
C GLU A 78 106.35 -56.91 19.69
N ILE A 79 107.68 -56.74 19.76
CA ILE A 79 108.59 -57.80 20.21
C ILE A 79 108.45 -58.11 21.71
N VAL A 80 108.35 -57.09 22.58
CA VAL A 80 108.18 -57.30 24.03
C VAL A 80 106.83 -57.97 24.35
N ALA A 81 105.79 -57.64 23.59
CA ALA A 81 104.46 -58.24 23.70
C ALA A 81 104.45 -59.76 23.42
N ALA A 82 105.31 -60.24 22.53
CA ALA A 82 105.43 -61.66 22.21
C ALA A 82 106.25 -62.47 23.26
N VAL A 83 106.99 -61.81 24.16
CA VAL A 83 107.88 -62.50 25.13
C VAL A 83 107.14 -63.50 26.03
N PRO A 84 105.98 -63.19 26.64
CA PRO A 84 105.24 -64.16 27.45
C PRO A 84 104.83 -65.42 26.67
N ILE A 85 104.39 -65.25 25.42
CA ILE A 85 103.93 -66.34 24.55
C ILE A 85 105.11 -67.25 24.16
N LEU A 86 106.28 -66.66 23.89
CA LEU A 86 107.53 -67.40 23.63
C LEU A 86 108.00 -68.24 24.84
N ILE A 87 107.53 -67.95 26.05
CA ILE A 87 107.87 -68.65 27.30
C ILE A 87 106.84 -69.76 27.64
N GLN A 88 105.54 -69.52 27.43
CA GLN A 88 104.45 -70.41 27.87
C GLN A 88 104.62 -71.87 27.41
N ASP A 89 105.13 -72.10 26.19
CA ASP A 89 105.36 -73.45 25.64
C ASP A 89 106.73 -74.06 26.06
N GLY A 90 107.20 -73.72 27.27
CA GLY A 90 108.49 -74.17 27.82
C GLY A 90 109.71 -73.71 27.02
N GLY A 91 109.64 -72.53 26.42
CA GLY A 91 110.71 -71.97 25.59
C GLY A 91 110.94 -72.69 24.25
N ARG A 92 110.04 -73.58 23.80
CA ARG A 92 110.20 -74.38 22.57
C ARG A 92 110.46 -73.56 21.29
N LEU A 93 110.02 -72.31 21.26
CA LEU A 93 110.31 -71.36 20.17
C LEU A 93 111.67 -70.69 20.36
N LEU A 94 112.03 -70.31 21.59
CA LEU A 94 113.35 -69.78 21.93
C LEU A 94 114.48 -70.76 21.58
N TYR A 95 114.33 -72.05 21.90
CA TYR A 95 115.29 -73.10 21.54
C TYR A 95 115.40 -73.41 20.03
N LYS A 96 114.48 -72.91 19.18
CA LYS A 96 114.62 -72.95 17.72
C LYS A 96 115.38 -71.74 17.18
N CYS A 97 115.26 -70.59 17.85
CA CYS A 97 115.73 -69.29 17.35
C CYS A 97 117.03 -68.80 18.00
N PHE A 98 117.45 -69.40 19.11
CA PHE A 98 118.68 -69.05 19.85
C PHE A 98 119.52 -70.30 20.18
N PRO A 99 120.85 -70.14 20.37
CA PRO A 99 121.68 -71.18 20.98
C PRO A 99 121.15 -71.59 22.36
N PRO A 100 121.32 -72.86 22.79
CA PRO A 100 120.70 -73.36 24.01
C PRO A 100 121.08 -72.56 25.27
N LYS A 101 122.33 -72.08 25.36
CA LYS A 101 122.79 -71.22 26.47
C LYS A 101 122.05 -69.89 26.56
N ASP A 102 121.74 -69.30 25.41
CA ASP A 102 121.08 -68.00 25.33
C ASP A 102 119.57 -68.16 25.57
N ALA A 103 118.98 -69.26 25.07
CA ALA A 103 117.60 -69.66 25.37
C ALA A 103 117.39 -69.99 26.87
N GLU A 104 118.33 -70.71 27.49
CA GLU A 104 118.35 -70.99 28.93
C GLU A 104 118.43 -69.68 29.74
N PHE A 105 119.34 -68.77 29.40
CA PHE A 105 119.47 -67.45 30.05
C PHE A 105 118.22 -66.57 29.88
N ILE A 106 117.60 -66.55 28.69
CA ILE A 106 116.35 -65.82 28.46
C ILE A 106 115.22 -66.41 29.32
N MET A 107 115.09 -67.73 29.41
CA MET A 107 114.08 -68.35 30.29
C MET A 107 114.36 -68.06 31.77
N GLU A 108 115.59 -68.21 32.24
CA GLU A 108 115.97 -67.98 33.65
C GLU A 108 115.68 -66.54 34.09
N VAL A 109 116.01 -65.55 33.25
CA VAL A 109 115.74 -64.14 33.54
C VAL A 109 114.25 -63.83 33.45
N CYS A 110 113.54 -64.29 32.41
CA CYS A 110 112.12 -63.99 32.28
C CYS A 110 111.26 -64.69 33.33
N GLN A 111 111.59 -65.91 33.76
CA GLN A 111 110.87 -66.62 34.83
C GLN A 111 110.89 -65.88 36.17
N GLN A 112 111.88 -65.02 36.42
CA GLN A 112 111.93 -64.17 37.62
C GLN A 112 110.84 -63.08 37.63
N TYR A 113 110.25 -62.75 36.48
CA TYR A 113 109.22 -61.71 36.35
C TYR A 113 107.83 -62.27 35.99
N THR A 114 107.70 -63.57 35.67
CA THR A 114 106.38 -64.22 35.40
C THR A 114 105.72 -64.84 36.64
N VAL A 115 106.29 -64.68 37.84
CA VAL A 115 105.85 -65.37 39.08
C VAL A 115 105.35 -64.35 40.14
N VAL A 116 104.90 -63.16 39.72
CA VAL A 116 104.47 -62.07 40.61
C VAL A 116 102.96 -61.78 40.49
N GLU A 117 102.14 -62.83 40.59
CA GLU A 117 100.68 -62.73 40.76
C GLU A 117 100.18 -63.77 41.77
N ASP A 118 100.02 -63.35 43.04
CA ASP A 118 98.95 -63.83 43.95
C ASP A 118 98.87 -63.03 45.28
N GLU A 119 99.95 -62.36 45.72
CA GLU A 119 99.98 -61.62 47.01
C GLU A 119 100.33 -60.12 46.88
N SER A 120 99.35 -59.29 46.50
CA SER A 120 99.10 -57.98 47.17
C SER A 120 97.80 -57.31 46.72
N GLU A 121 96.89 -57.06 47.67
CA GLU A 121 95.75 -56.14 47.51
C GLU A 121 96.21 -54.66 47.51
N ASP A 122 95.24 -53.74 47.39
CA ASP A 122 95.38 -52.29 47.64
C ASP A 122 96.42 -51.49 46.82
N THR A 123 96.06 -51.11 45.58
CA THR A 123 96.01 -49.67 45.21
C THR A 123 95.16 -49.41 43.95
N MET A 124 93.84 -49.29 44.12
CA MET A 124 92.91 -48.90 43.05
C MET A 124 93.03 -47.40 42.73
N PHE A 125 94.06 -47.00 41.97
CA PHE A 125 94.31 -45.60 41.63
C PHE A 125 93.46 -45.14 40.42
N ASP A 126 92.27 -44.61 40.71
CA ASP A 126 91.27 -44.13 39.75
C ASP A 126 91.88 -43.27 38.62
N THR A 127 91.92 -43.83 37.42
CA THR A 127 92.51 -43.23 36.22
C THR A 127 91.56 -43.23 35.01
N THR A 128 90.36 -43.78 35.15
CA THR A 128 89.34 -43.85 34.08
C THR A 128 88.42 -42.62 34.02
N SER A 129 88.36 -41.81 35.08
CA SER A 129 87.42 -40.69 35.20
C SER A 129 87.72 -39.45 34.33
N ALA A 130 88.81 -39.43 33.55
CA ALA A 130 89.31 -38.24 32.86
C ALA A 130 88.82 -38.05 31.40
N ILE A 131 88.28 -39.08 30.73
CA ILE A 131 88.00 -39.06 29.27
C ILE A 131 86.51 -39.33 28.97
N SER A 132 85.64 -38.41 29.38
CA SER A 132 84.20 -38.40 28.98
C SER A 132 83.60 -36.98 28.98
N GLY A 133 84.36 -36.00 28.47
CA GLY A 133 84.07 -34.57 28.58
C GLY A 133 83.69 -33.83 27.29
N SER A 134 82.81 -34.34 26.43
CA SER A 134 82.32 -33.57 25.26
C SER A 134 81.02 -34.07 24.58
N ARG A 135 79.87 -33.44 24.91
CA ARG A 135 78.85 -32.92 23.95
C ARG A 135 77.61 -32.33 24.63
N ALA A 136 77.65 -31.03 24.98
CA ALA A 136 76.47 -30.24 25.30
C ALA A 136 76.74 -28.71 25.20
N PHE A 137 77.17 -28.21 24.03
CA PHE A 137 77.56 -26.81 23.87
C PHE A 137 76.34 -25.88 23.68
N SER A 138 75.62 -25.60 24.78
CA SER A 138 74.54 -24.61 24.79
C SER A 138 75.12 -23.20 24.81
N MET A 139 74.87 -22.40 23.76
CA MET A 139 75.24 -20.98 23.74
C MET A 139 74.27 -20.16 24.58
N GLN A 140 74.66 -19.79 25.80
CA GLN A 140 74.09 -18.62 26.47
C GLN A 140 75.22 -17.74 27.01
N GLN A 141 75.52 -16.68 26.25
CA GLN A 141 76.55 -15.71 26.65
C GLN A 141 76.06 -14.88 27.83
N LYS A 142 76.78 -14.95 28.93
CA LYS A 142 76.89 -13.86 29.91
C LYS A 142 78.34 -13.78 30.39
N GLU A 143 78.79 -12.56 30.67
CA GLU A 143 80.20 -12.27 30.88
C GLU A 143 80.72 -12.86 32.19
N SER A 144 81.90 -13.47 32.17
CA SER A 144 82.60 -13.91 33.37
C SER A 144 84.07 -13.51 33.33
N ASN A 145 84.51 -12.97 34.47
CA ASN A 145 85.88 -12.54 34.73
C ASN A 145 86.90 -13.68 34.47
N ARG A 146 88.08 -13.33 33.96
CA ARG A 146 89.25 -14.21 34.05
C ARG A 146 89.85 -14.11 35.45
N SER A 147 89.57 -15.10 36.30
CA SER A 147 90.30 -15.35 37.54
C SER A 147 91.06 -16.68 37.43
N ASP A 148 92.39 -16.57 37.37
CA ASP A 148 93.41 -17.42 38.03
C ASP A 148 93.38 -18.96 37.89
N MET A 149 94.48 -19.57 38.33
CA MET A 149 94.73 -21.01 38.52
C MET A 149 94.84 -21.87 37.23
N GLN A 150 95.72 -22.88 37.15
CA GLN A 150 96.80 -23.24 38.08
C GLN A 150 98.00 -23.85 37.31
N LYS A 151 99.18 -23.90 37.96
CA LYS A 151 100.35 -24.62 37.45
C LYS A 151 100.38 -26.03 38.04
N ASP A 152 100.09 -27.05 37.24
CA ASP A 152 100.36 -28.42 37.64
C ASP A 152 101.87 -28.73 37.65
N ARG A 153 102.26 -29.60 38.58
CA ARG A 153 103.66 -29.98 38.81
C ARG A 153 104.08 -31.10 37.84
N PRO A 154 105.32 -31.10 37.33
CA PRO A 154 105.89 -32.30 36.75
C PRO A 154 106.00 -33.37 37.84
N VAL A 155 105.32 -34.50 37.66
CA VAL A 155 105.48 -35.68 38.52
C VAL A 155 106.87 -36.24 38.27
N SER A 156 107.75 -36.14 39.27
CA SER A 156 109.11 -36.68 39.20
C SER A 156 109.06 -38.21 39.31
N ILE A 157 108.86 -38.87 38.17
CA ILE A 157 109.00 -40.33 38.04
C ILE A 157 110.46 -40.65 38.38
N LYS A 158 110.67 -41.31 39.52
CA LYS A 158 112.00 -41.81 39.89
C LYS A 158 112.33 -42.99 38.99
N GLU A 159 113.28 -42.81 38.09
CA GLU A 159 113.84 -43.90 37.29
C GLU A 159 114.41 -44.99 38.23
N LYS A 160 113.63 -46.05 38.46
CA LYS A 160 114.22 -47.36 38.75
C LYS A 160 115.06 -47.70 37.53
N ARG A 161 116.39 -47.78 37.69
CA ARG A 161 117.26 -48.24 36.59
C ARG A 161 116.76 -49.61 36.13
N PRO A 162 116.59 -49.86 34.82
CA PRO A 162 116.23 -51.18 34.34
C PRO A 162 117.33 -52.17 34.73
N ASP A 163 116.94 -53.37 35.15
CA ASP A 163 117.91 -54.43 35.47
C ASP A 163 118.76 -54.75 34.24
N ALA A 164 120.07 -54.82 34.42
CA ALA A 164 121.02 -55.01 33.32
C ALA A 164 120.81 -56.36 32.61
N SER A 165 120.37 -57.38 33.34
CA SER A 165 119.95 -58.68 32.82
C SER A 165 118.75 -58.55 31.86
N VAL A 166 117.67 -57.89 32.28
CA VAL A 166 116.47 -57.67 31.47
C VAL A 166 116.79 -56.85 30.21
N HIS A 167 117.61 -55.81 30.35
CA HIS A 167 118.01 -54.99 29.19
C HIS A 167 118.88 -55.79 28.21
N GLN A 168 119.74 -56.69 28.70
CA GLN A 168 120.56 -57.57 27.86
C GLN A 168 119.72 -58.67 27.19
N VAL A 169 118.70 -59.20 27.87
CA VAL A 169 117.71 -60.12 27.28
C VAL A 169 116.91 -59.44 26.17
N ILE A 170 116.33 -58.26 26.42
CA ILE A 170 115.61 -57.50 25.39
C ILE A 170 116.52 -57.15 24.21
N ALA A 171 117.80 -56.83 24.46
CA ALA A 171 118.76 -56.60 23.38
C ALA A 171 119.08 -57.86 22.56
N LEU A 172 119.21 -59.04 23.18
CA LEU A 172 119.40 -60.31 22.46
C LEU A 172 118.16 -60.69 21.63
N ILE A 173 116.97 -60.48 22.20
CA ILE A 173 115.68 -60.74 21.55
C ILE A 173 115.46 -59.80 20.36
N CYS A 174 115.59 -58.48 20.54
CA CYS A 174 115.35 -57.48 19.47
C CYS A 174 116.36 -57.56 18.30
N ASN A 175 117.56 -58.09 18.52
CA ASN A 175 118.60 -58.23 17.49
C ASN A 175 118.52 -59.57 16.72
N SER A 176 117.56 -60.45 17.03
CA SER A 176 117.42 -61.76 16.38
C SER A 176 116.51 -61.70 15.15
N GLU A 177 117.12 -61.68 13.96
CA GLU A 177 116.41 -61.62 12.67
C GLU A 177 115.50 -62.84 12.42
N THR A 178 115.78 -63.99 13.05
CA THR A 178 114.93 -65.19 12.98
C THR A 178 113.68 -65.07 13.85
N LEU A 179 113.79 -64.47 15.04
CA LEU A 179 112.65 -64.25 15.93
C LEU A 179 111.71 -63.18 15.37
N LYS A 180 112.28 -62.11 14.82
CA LYS A 180 111.59 -60.99 14.14
C LYS A 180 110.54 -61.46 13.12
N ASN A 181 110.90 -62.43 12.28
CA ASN A 181 109.99 -62.97 11.27
C ASN A 181 108.87 -63.83 11.89
N GLN A 182 109.15 -64.56 12.98
CA GLN A 182 108.13 -65.34 13.68
C GLN A 182 107.13 -64.47 14.45
N VAL A 183 107.60 -63.39 15.09
CA VAL A 183 106.72 -62.43 15.79
C VAL A 183 105.78 -61.70 14.82
N LEU A 184 106.21 -61.50 13.57
CA LEU A 184 105.35 -60.98 12.47
C LEU A 184 104.39 -62.02 11.87
N GLU A 185 104.54 -63.30 12.21
CA GLU A 185 103.66 -64.42 11.79
C GLU A 185 102.74 -64.91 12.93
N MET A 186 102.84 -64.33 14.13
CA MET A 186 101.95 -64.61 15.26
C MET A 186 100.69 -63.73 15.16
N ASP A 187 99.51 -64.35 15.16
CA ASP A 187 98.23 -63.63 15.16
C ASP A 187 98.06 -62.81 16.46
N GLU A 188 97.46 -61.62 16.35
CA GLU A 188 97.22 -60.72 17.50
C GLU A 188 96.22 -61.29 18.54
N ALA A 189 95.73 -62.52 18.35
CA ALA A 189 94.72 -63.19 19.19
C ALA A 189 95.27 -63.83 20.49
N ASP A 190 96.56 -64.17 20.54
CA ASP A 190 97.20 -64.76 21.74
C ASP A 190 97.85 -63.69 22.66
N MET A 191 97.65 -62.41 22.34
CA MET A 191 98.23 -61.27 23.07
C MET A 191 97.21 -60.65 24.03
N ASP A 192 97.69 -60.11 25.16
CA ASP A 192 96.84 -59.46 26.16
C ASP A 192 96.24 -58.13 25.66
N GLU A 193 94.98 -57.83 26.05
CA GLU A 193 94.19 -56.68 25.57
C GLU A 193 94.83 -55.33 25.93
N LEU A 194 95.47 -55.21 27.11
CA LEU A 194 96.19 -53.99 27.49
C LEU A 194 97.43 -53.77 26.61
N THR A 195 98.03 -54.87 26.13
CA THR A 195 99.20 -54.83 25.27
C THR A 195 98.82 -54.51 23.81
N ILE A 196 97.75 -55.11 23.28
CA ILE A 196 97.18 -54.76 21.97
C ILE A 196 96.76 -53.28 21.94
N THR A 197 96.04 -52.80 22.96
CA THR A 197 95.59 -51.41 23.03
C THR A 197 96.74 -50.41 23.19
N LEU A 198 97.86 -50.78 23.82
CA LEU A 198 99.09 -49.98 23.85
C LEU A 198 99.77 -49.89 22.48
N ILE A 199 99.88 -51.02 21.76
CA ILE A 199 100.44 -51.07 20.39
C ILE A 199 99.56 -50.27 19.42
N GLU A 200 98.23 -50.43 19.48
CA GLU A 200 97.28 -49.57 18.78
C GLU A 200 97.45 -48.09 19.14
N GLY A 201 97.63 -47.77 20.43
CA GLY A 201 97.91 -46.41 20.90
C GLY A 201 99.16 -45.81 20.25
N ALA A 202 100.24 -46.59 20.15
CA ALA A 202 101.47 -46.19 19.48
C ALA A 202 101.30 -46.05 17.94
N ARG A 203 100.62 -47.01 17.28
CA ARG A 203 100.27 -46.96 15.85
C ARG A 203 99.39 -45.72 15.53
N ARG A 204 98.44 -45.37 16.40
CA ARG A 204 97.61 -44.14 16.31
C ARG A 204 98.43 -42.87 16.57
N LEU A 205 99.30 -42.86 17.57
CA LEU A 205 100.21 -41.74 17.85
C LEU A 205 101.12 -41.45 16.66
N ARG A 206 101.65 -42.50 16.02
CA ARG A 206 102.42 -42.40 14.77
C ARG A 206 101.61 -41.78 13.64
N ALA A 207 100.36 -42.21 13.42
CA ALA A 207 99.49 -41.61 12.40
C ALA A 207 99.22 -40.10 12.66
N VAL A 208 99.00 -39.71 13.92
CA VAL A 208 98.86 -38.31 14.32
C VAL A 208 100.18 -37.54 14.13
N ALA A 209 101.33 -38.15 14.46
CA ALA A 209 102.64 -37.56 14.27
C ALA A 209 102.97 -37.34 12.79
N VAL A 210 102.70 -38.31 11.90
CA VAL A 210 102.82 -38.13 10.44
C VAL A 210 102.00 -36.93 9.98
N HIS A 211 100.70 -36.90 10.33
CA HIS A 211 99.81 -35.80 9.92
C HIS A 211 100.26 -34.44 10.48
N LYS A 212 100.79 -34.37 11.71
CA LYS A 212 101.24 -33.11 12.32
C LYS A 212 102.63 -32.65 11.89
N LEU A 213 103.55 -33.57 11.59
CA LEU A 213 104.88 -33.24 11.04
C LEU A 213 104.80 -32.82 9.55
N GLN A 214 103.79 -33.31 8.83
CA GLN A 214 103.52 -32.91 7.44
C GLN A 214 102.82 -31.55 7.30
N ILE A 215 102.31 -30.94 8.39
CA ILE A 215 101.71 -29.60 8.35
C ILE A 215 102.77 -28.54 8.70
N PRO A 216 103.20 -27.69 7.76
CA PRO A 216 104.14 -26.63 8.07
C PRO A 216 103.49 -25.57 8.96
N ALA A 217 104.25 -25.04 9.92
CA ALA A 217 103.73 -24.13 10.96
C ALA A 217 103.10 -22.82 10.42
N ASN A 218 103.38 -22.43 9.17
CA ASN A 218 102.70 -21.31 8.52
C ASN A 218 101.31 -21.68 8.00
N GLU A 219 101.07 -22.91 7.55
CA GLU A 219 99.75 -23.36 7.10
C GLU A 219 98.80 -23.58 8.29
N GLU A 220 99.29 -24.13 9.41
CA GLU A 220 98.51 -24.22 10.65
C GLU A 220 98.05 -22.81 11.11
N ARG A 221 98.93 -21.80 11.03
CA ARG A 221 98.60 -20.38 11.30
C ARG A 221 97.64 -19.78 10.27
N GLU A 222 97.71 -20.19 9.01
CA GLU A 222 96.81 -19.76 7.94
C GLU A 222 95.38 -20.26 8.22
N ARG A 223 95.23 -21.58 8.40
CA ARG A 223 93.96 -22.25 8.76
C ARG A 223 93.37 -21.68 10.05
N GLU A 224 94.19 -21.39 11.07
CA GLU A 224 93.69 -20.77 12.30
C GLU A 224 93.18 -19.34 12.06
N ARG A 225 93.85 -18.57 11.19
CA ARG A 225 93.42 -17.21 10.82
C ARG A 225 92.11 -17.24 10.05
N GLU A 226 91.93 -18.21 9.15
CA GLU A 226 90.69 -18.45 8.42
C GLU A 226 89.56 -18.92 9.34
N LEU A 227 89.81 -19.88 10.24
CA LEU A 227 88.85 -20.30 11.27
C LEU A 227 88.40 -19.13 12.15
N ARG A 228 89.34 -18.28 12.61
CA ARG A 228 89.02 -17.06 13.38
C ARG A 228 88.24 -16.03 12.55
N LYS A 229 88.47 -15.94 11.24
CA LYS A 229 87.70 -15.06 10.32
C LYS A 229 86.29 -15.59 10.09
N ALA A 230 86.14 -16.86 9.72
CA ALA A 230 84.87 -17.53 9.56
C ALA A 230 84.04 -17.56 10.86
N TRP A 231 84.68 -17.67 12.04
CA TRP A 231 84.00 -17.58 13.32
C TRP A 231 83.45 -16.16 13.59
N LYS A 232 84.20 -15.10 13.26
CA LYS A 232 83.69 -13.72 13.33
C LYS A 232 82.54 -13.49 12.36
N GLU A 233 82.70 -13.89 11.10
CA GLU A 233 81.67 -13.77 10.06
C GLU A 233 80.40 -14.54 10.43
N ASN A 234 80.53 -15.71 11.07
CA ASN A 234 79.41 -16.49 11.62
C ASN A 234 78.76 -15.79 12.84
N ALA A 235 79.53 -15.18 13.73
CA ALA A 235 79.00 -14.39 14.84
C ALA A 235 78.25 -13.14 14.35
N GLU A 236 78.81 -12.41 13.39
CA GLU A 236 78.17 -11.26 12.73
C GLU A 236 76.92 -11.68 11.97
N ALA A 237 76.95 -12.80 11.23
CA ALA A 237 75.77 -13.36 10.56
C ALA A 237 74.68 -13.79 11.55
N LYS A 238 75.02 -14.37 12.71
CA LYS A 238 74.06 -14.68 13.78
C LYS A 238 73.38 -13.43 14.34
N ILE A 239 74.15 -12.36 14.56
CA ILE A 239 73.62 -11.06 14.99
C ILE A 239 72.71 -10.46 13.90
N LEU A 240 73.09 -10.55 12.63
CA LEU A 240 72.27 -10.11 11.50
C LEU A 240 70.94 -10.90 11.43
N ILE A 241 70.99 -12.23 11.57
CA ILE A 241 69.82 -13.12 11.58
C ILE A 241 68.89 -12.76 12.73
N ALA A 242 69.42 -12.57 13.96
CA ALA A 242 68.62 -12.16 15.11
C ALA A 242 67.94 -10.80 14.88
N ASN A 243 68.67 -9.80 14.36
CA ASN A 243 68.14 -8.49 14.02
C ASN A 243 67.06 -8.54 12.93
N ILE A 244 67.16 -9.47 11.97
CA ILE A 244 66.14 -9.69 10.93
C ILE A 244 64.92 -10.41 11.51
N GLN A 245 65.11 -11.40 12.38
CA GLN A 245 64.03 -12.09 13.08
C GLN A 245 63.24 -11.14 14.00
N GLU A 246 63.92 -10.25 14.72
CA GLU A 246 63.27 -9.23 15.56
C GLU A 246 62.42 -8.26 14.72
N LYS A 247 62.96 -7.76 13.60
CA LYS A 247 62.22 -6.91 12.65
C LYS A 247 61.02 -7.64 12.04
N LEU A 248 61.18 -8.91 11.67
CA LEU A 248 60.11 -9.75 11.14
C LEU A 248 58.98 -9.95 12.17
N ASN A 249 59.33 -10.18 13.43
CA ASN A 249 58.34 -10.36 14.49
C ASN A 249 57.60 -9.05 14.81
N LYS A 250 58.31 -7.92 14.90
CA LYS A 250 57.68 -6.59 15.04
C LYS A 250 56.72 -6.28 13.88
N GLN A 251 57.10 -6.61 12.64
CA GLN A 251 56.21 -6.46 11.50
C GLN A 251 54.97 -7.38 11.54
N LYS A 252 55.09 -8.60 12.10
CA LYS A 252 53.93 -9.47 12.34
C LYS A 252 53.01 -8.88 13.42
N GLU A 253 53.56 -8.43 14.55
CA GLU A 253 52.82 -7.81 15.64
C GLU A 253 52.07 -6.54 15.16
N GLU A 254 52.73 -5.68 14.38
CA GLU A 254 52.11 -4.51 13.74
C GLU A 254 51.00 -4.89 12.74
N LEU A 255 51.14 -6.01 12.02
CA LEU A 255 50.13 -6.52 11.09
C LEU A 255 48.94 -7.16 11.83
N ASP A 256 49.17 -7.95 12.88
CA ASP A 256 48.12 -8.58 13.69
C ASP A 256 47.28 -7.51 14.42
N VAL A 257 47.91 -6.46 14.97
CA VAL A 257 47.19 -5.32 15.55
C VAL A 257 46.31 -4.61 14.50
N GLN A 258 46.83 -4.41 13.28
CA GLN A 258 46.04 -3.85 12.17
C GLN A 258 44.91 -4.78 11.70
N LEU A 259 45.14 -6.09 11.68
CA LEU A 259 44.18 -7.10 11.26
C LEU A 259 43.03 -7.19 12.28
N ASN A 260 43.34 -7.27 13.57
CA ASN A 260 42.37 -7.23 14.66
C ASN A 260 41.51 -5.95 14.62
N ALA A 261 42.13 -4.78 14.47
CA ALA A 261 41.42 -3.51 14.32
C ALA A 261 40.55 -3.43 13.05
N LYS A 262 40.84 -4.23 12.01
CA LYS A 262 39.99 -4.38 10.82
C LYS A 262 38.85 -5.37 11.05
N GLU A 263 39.09 -6.47 11.76
CA GLU A 263 38.03 -7.38 12.17
C GLU A 263 37.00 -6.71 13.08
N GLU A 264 37.42 -5.90 14.05
CA GLU A 264 36.49 -5.14 14.90
C GLU A 264 35.63 -4.17 14.07
N GLN A 265 36.24 -3.50 13.09
CA GLN A 265 35.50 -2.66 12.14
C GLN A 265 34.49 -3.48 11.33
N ILE A 266 34.88 -4.66 10.82
CA ILE A 266 33.97 -5.56 10.10
C ILE A 266 32.82 -6.02 10.99
N LYS A 267 33.10 -6.50 12.21
CA LYS A 267 32.10 -6.94 13.22
C LYS A 267 31.09 -5.82 13.49
N ALA A 268 31.58 -4.62 13.84
CA ALA A 268 30.74 -3.44 14.09
C ALA A 268 29.96 -2.94 12.86
N TYR A 269 30.42 -3.20 11.63
CA TYR A 269 29.62 -2.93 10.42
C TYR A 269 28.57 -4.02 10.15
N THR A 270 28.89 -5.30 10.39
CA THR A 270 27.91 -6.39 10.25
C THR A 270 26.74 -6.24 11.24
N GLU A 271 27.00 -5.88 12.49
CA GLU A 271 25.96 -5.57 13.49
C GLU A 271 25.06 -4.41 13.03
N LYS A 272 25.65 -3.31 12.55
CA LYS A 272 24.87 -2.17 12.02
C LYS A 272 24.02 -2.57 10.82
N ILE A 273 24.53 -3.44 9.95
CA ILE A 273 23.78 -3.97 8.80
C ILE A 273 22.60 -4.84 9.26
N GLU A 274 22.77 -5.73 10.24
CA GLU A 274 21.64 -6.53 10.75
C GLU A 274 20.62 -5.71 11.53
N VAL A 275 21.05 -4.71 12.32
CA VAL A 275 20.12 -3.77 12.98
C VAL A 275 19.32 -2.94 11.95
N LEU A 276 19.95 -2.50 10.86
CA LEU A 276 19.26 -1.82 9.76
C LEU A 276 18.31 -2.76 9.01
N LYS A 277 18.73 -3.99 8.69
CA LYS A 277 17.86 -5.03 8.10
C LYS A 277 16.64 -5.33 8.98
N ALA A 278 16.82 -5.41 10.30
CA ALA A 278 15.73 -5.62 11.25
C ALA A 278 14.73 -4.47 11.23
N LYS A 279 15.21 -3.21 11.33
CA LYS A 279 14.38 -2.01 11.24
C LYS A 279 13.62 -1.91 9.93
N PHE A 280 14.28 -2.10 8.79
CA PHE A 280 13.59 -2.08 7.49
C PHE A 280 12.56 -3.22 7.34
N LYS A 281 12.82 -4.43 7.86
CA LYS A 281 11.81 -5.51 7.91
C LYS A 281 10.60 -5.13 8.75
N GLU A 282 10.79 -4.41 9.86
CA GLU A 282 9.71 -3.93 10.72
C GLU A 282 8.91 -2.78 10.08
N ASP A 283 9.59 -1.79 9.50
CA ASP A 283 8.98 -0.64 8.82
C ASP A 283 8.20 -1.07 7.56
N ILE A 284 8.71 -2.06 6.81
CA ILE A 284 7.98 -2.66 5.67
C ILE A 284 6.72 -3.37 6.18
N LYS A 285 6.81 -4.18 7.24
CA LYS A 285 5.63 -4.84 7.84
C LYS A 285 4.59 -3.83 8.33
N LYS A 286 5.00 -2.77 9.03
CA LYS A 286 4.10 -1.70 9.46
C LYS A 286 3.39 -1.06 8.26
N ARG A 287 4.14 -0.63 7.24
CA ARG A 287 3.59 -0.02 6.02
C ARG A 287 2.61 -0.94 5.28
N VAL A 288 2.91 -2.24 5.19
CA VAL A 288 2.00 -3.24 4.61
C VAL A 288 0.72 -3.32 5.44
N ASN A 289 0.81 -3.61 6.74
CA ASN A 289 -0.34 -3.73 7.64
C ASN A 289 -1.22 -2.46 7.66
N ASP A 290 -0.60 -1.28 7.69
CA ASP A 290 -1.30 0.02 7.66
C ASP A 290 -2.02 0.23 6.32
N SER A 291 -1.39 -0.16 5.20
CA SER A 291 -2.00 -0.09 3.86
C SER A 291 -3.14 -1.09 3.67
N GLU A 292 -3.00 -2.33 4.18
CA GLU A 292 -4.05 -3.35 4.16
C GLU A 292 -5.25 -2.90 5.00
N LYS A 293 -5.01 -2.38 6.21
CA LYS A 293 -6.06 -1.83 7.08
C LYS A 293 -6.78 -0.65 6.41
N TYR A 294 -6.04 0.24 5.74
CA TYR A 294 -6.64 1.35 4.98
C TYR A 294 -7.48 0.86 3.80
N MET A 295 -6.99 -0.14 3.04
CA MET A 295 -7.75 -0.74 1.95
C MET A 295 -9.03 -1.42 2.45
N ILE A 296 -8.97 -2.21 3.53
CA ILE A 296 -10.15 -2.84 4.13
C ILE A 296 -11.18 -1.78 4.55
N GLN A 297 -10.76 -0.72 5.24
CA GLN A 297 -11.65 0.37 5.64
C GLN A 297 -12.27 1.11 4.42
N LYS A 298 -11.52 1.26 3.32
CA LYS A 298 -12.04 1.86 2.08
C LYS A 298 -12.98 0.93 1.31
N THR A 299 -12.74 -0.38 1.32
CA THR A 299 -13.64 -1.37 0.74
C THR A 299 -14.95 -1.40 1.50
N GLN A 300 -14.91 -1.57 2.84
CA GLN A 300 -16.10 -1.56 3.69
C GLN A 300 -16.94 -0.29 3.52
N HIS A 301 -16.31 0.89 3.55
CA HIS A 301 -17.01 2.15 3.33
C HIS A 301 -17.64 2.27 1.93
N SER A 302 -17.03 1.65 0.90
CA SER A 302 -17.62 1.59 -0.45
C SER A 302 -18.77 0.59 -0.52
N GLU A 303 -18.71 -0.52 0.22
CA GLU A 303 -19.79 -1.51 0.34
C GLU A 303 -20.99 -0.91 1.09
N ASP A 304 -20.76 -0.16 2.18
CA ASP A 304 -21.78 0.58 2.92
C ASP A 304 -22.53 1.58 2.03
N ILE A 305 -21.79 2.42 1.28
CA ILE A 305 -22.37 3.37 0.32
C ILE A 305 -23.13 2.65 -0.79
N GLN A 306 -22.59 1.55 -1.32
CA GLN A 306 -23.27 0.77 -2.35
C GLN A 306 -24.56 0.14 -1.83
N ALA A 307 -24.59 -0.32 -0.57
CA ALA A 307 -25.79 -0.84 0.08
C ALA A 307 -26.86 0.26 0.31
N GLN A 308 -26.44 1.45 0.74
CA GLN A 308 -27.31 2.62 0.90
C GLN A 308 -27.95 3.03 -0.44
N LEU A 309 -27.14 3.24 -1.49
CA LEU A 309 -27.63 3.59 -2.83
C LEU A 309 -28.54 2.50 -3.43
N GLN A 310 -28.26 1.22 -3.17
CA GLN A 310 -29.15 0.12 -3.56
C GLN A 310 -30.48 0.11 -2.79
N GLN A 311 -30.51 0.64 -1.56
CA GLN A 311 -31.74 0.75 -0.78
C GLN A 311 -32.56 1.95 -1.26
N GLU A 312 -31.95 3.12 -1.40
CA GLU A 312 -32.56 4.32 -1.99
C GLU A 312 -33.15 4.05 -3.38
N ALA A 313 -32.45 3.28 -4.22
CA ALA A 313 -32.95 2.87 -5.54
C ALA A 313 -34.21 1.96 -5.48
N LYS A 314 -34.32 1.10 -4.46
CA LYS A 314 -35.53 0.28 -4.24
C LYS A 314 -36.67 1.13 -3.72
N ASP A 315 -36.41 2.01 -2.75
CA ASP A 315 -37.43 2.81 -2.08
C ASP A 315 -38.00 3.88 -3.03
N THR A 316 -37.15 4.54 -3.82
CA THR A 316 -37.60 5.45 -4.90
C THR A 316 -38.40 4.71 -5.97
N THR A 317 -38.01 3.49 -6.35
CA THR A 317 -38.78 2.65 -7.28
C THR A 317 -40.15 2.27 -6.68
N HIS A 318 -40.21 1.87 -5.41
CA HIS A 318 -41.46 1.53 -4.72
C HIS A 318 -42.39 2.74 -4.59
N ASN A 319 -41.85 3.91 -4.24
CA ASN A 319 -42.60 5.17 -4.17
C ASN A 319 -43.15 5.57 -5.54
N TYR A 320 -42.37 5.41 -6.62
CA TYR A 320 -42.84 5.65 -7.98
C TYR A 320 -44.03 4.75 -8.37
N TRP A 321 -43.94 3.44 -8.14
CA TRP A 321 -45.05 2.52 -8.43
C TRP A 321 -46.30 2.82 -7.60
N THR A 322 -46.12 3.19 -6.33
CA THR A 322 -47.21 3.54 -5.42
C THR A 322 -47.92 4.83 -5.88
N LEU A 323 -47.16 5.86 -6.25
CA LEU A 323 -47.71 7.13 -6.77
C LEU A 323 -48.39 6.94 -8.14
N LEU A 324 -47.84 6.07 -8.99
CA LEU A 324 -48.45 5.73 -10.28
C LEU A 324 -49.81 5.04 -10.10
N ASP A 325 -49.93 4.07 -9.19
CA ASP A 325 -51.22 3.42 -8.90
C ASP A 325 -52.24 4.40 -8.30
N GLN A 326 -51.81 5.26 -7.38
CA GLN A 326 -52.66 6.34 -6.84
C GLN A 326 -53.19 7.27 -7.94
N HIS A 327 -52.33 7.71 -8.87
CA HIS A 327 -52.76 8.54 -10.00
C HIS A 327 -53.69 7.81 -10.96
N LEU A 328 -53.43 6.53 -11.28
CA LEU A 328 -54.32 5.72 -12.13
C LEU A 328 -55.68 5.48 -11.47
N ALA A 329 -55.71 5.24 -10.16
CA ALA A 329 -56.93 5.11 -9.37
C ALA A 329 -57.73 6.43 -9.36
N ALA A 330 -57.07 7.56 -9.11
CA ALA A 330 -57.69 8.89 -9.15
C ALA A 330 -58.22 9.23 -10.55
N GLU A 331 -57.47 8.95 -11.62
CA GLU A 331 -57.91 9.17 -13.00
C GLU A 331 -59.15 8.32 -13.33
N LYS A 332 -59.15 7.03 -12.94
CA LYS A 332 -60.29 6.13 -13.10
C LYS A 332 -61.53 6.63 -12.35
N GLN A 333 -61.36 7.17 -11.14
CA GLN A 333 -62.45 7.83 -10.42
C GLN A 333 -62.96 9.07 -11.16
N LEU A 334 -62.08 9.97 -11.61
CA LEU A 334 -62.45 11.18 -12.35
C LEU A 334 -63.17 10.87 -13.67
N ARG A 335 -62.69 9.88 -14.45
CA ARG A 335 -63.39 9.37 -15.65
C ARG A 335 -64.79 8.86 -15.29
N THR A 336 -64.94 8.16 -14.15
CA THR A 336 -66.24 7.66 -13.67
C THR A 336 -67.18 8.79 -13.20
N ARG A 337 -66.65 9.81 -12.50
CA ARG A 337 -67.41 11.03 -12.12
C ARG A 337 -67.87 11.77 -13.38
N LYS A 338 -66.99 11.96 -14.36
CA LYS A 338 -67.29 12.60 -15.65
C LYS A 338 -68.45 11.90 -16.38
N ILE A 339 -68.36 10.58 -16.59
CA ILE A 339 -69.40 9.80 -17.29
C ILE A 339 -70.77 9.90 -16.58
N LYS A 340 -70.79 9.93 -15.24
CA LYS A 340 -72.04 10.14 -14.47
C LYS A 340 -72.65 11.52 -14.73
N ILE A 341 -71.83 12.58 -14.74
CA ILE A 341 -72.27 13.96 -15.00
C ILE A 341 -72.75 14.13 -16.45
N GLU A 342 -72.03 13.55 -17.42
CA GLU A 342 -72.43 13.55 -18.83
C GLU A 342 -73.77 12.81 -19.04
N ALA A 343 -73.99 11.69 -18.35
CA ALA A 343 -75.27 10.97 -18.39
C ALA A 343 -76.41 11.74 -17.70
N GLN A 344 -76.14 12.43 -16.57
CA GLN A 344 -77.11 13.29 -15.91
C GLN A 344 -77.52 14.47 -16.81
N LEU A 345 -76.55 15.13 -17.46
CA LEU A 345 -76.78 16.22 -18.40
C LEU A 345 -77.58 15.76 -19.62
N ALA A 346 -77.24 14.60 -20.22
CA ALA A 346 -78.00 14.03 -21.33
C ALA A 346 -79.46 13.72 -20.95
N ASN A 347 -79.69 13.22 -19.74
CA ASN A 347 -81.04 13.00 -19.20
C ASN A 347 -81.78 14.30 -18.86
N TRP A 348 -81.10 15.39 -18.51
CA TRP A 348 -81.73 16.72 -18.36
C TRP A 348 -82.08 17.34 -19.71
N LEU A 349 -81.21 17.21 -20.73
CA LEU A 349 -81.49 17.65 -22.10
C LEU A 349 -82.69 16.89 -22.68
N ALA A 350 -82.69 15.55 -22.61
CA ALA A 350 -83.81 14.74 -23.11
C ALA A 350 -85.16 15.09 -22.44
N LYS A 351 -85.16 15.48 -21.16
CA LYS A 351 -86.35 15.97 -20.47
C LYS A 351 -86.76 17.36 -20.92
N PHE A 352 -85.80 18.28 -21.10
CA PHE A 352 -86.10 19.61 -21.62
C PHE A 352 -86.66 19.54 -23.04
N ASP A 353 -86.09 18.71 -23.91
CA ASP A 353 -86.56 18.50 -25.28
C ASP A 353 -87.97 17.87 -25.29
N GLN A 354 -88.26 16.95 -24.35
CA GLN A 354 -89.61 16.41 -24.14
C GLN A 354 -90.59 17.48 -23.63
N ASP A 355 -90.27 18.18 -22.54
CA ASP A 355 -91.12 19.22 -21.95
C ASP A 355 -91.45 20.34 -22.97
N ILE A 356 -90.46 20.74 -23.79
CA ILE A 356 -90.64 21.71 -24.87
C ILE A 356 -91.51 21.13 -26.00
N GLY A 357 -91.31 19.87 -26.38
CA GLY A 357 -92.15 19.18 -27.37
C GLY A 357 -93.62 19.09 -26.94
N GLU A 358 -93.87 18.68 -25.70
CA GLU A 358 -95.22 18.63 -25.12
C GLU A 358 -95.86 20.02 -25.09
N LYS A 359 -95.12 21.06 -24.65
CA LYS A 359 -95.62 22.45 -24.64
C LYS A 359 -95.86 23.03 -26.04
N GLN A 360 -95.06 22.65 -27.03
CA GLN A 360 -95.29 23.03 -28.43
C GLN A 360 -96.58 22.39 -28.96
N THR A 361 -96.82 21.10 -28.68
CA THR A 361 -98.08 20.44 -29.09
C THR A 361 -99.32 21.03 -28.39
N GLU A 362 -99.24 21.32 -27.09
CA GLU A 362 -100.31 22.00 -26.35
C GLU A 362 -100.60 23.40 -26.92
N TYR A 363 -99.56 24.16 -27.27
CA TYR A 363 -99.73 25.48 -27.90
C TYR A 363 -100.36 25.36 -29.30
N GLU A 364 -99.95 24.41 -30.12
CA GLU A 364 -100.54 24.18 -31.44
C GLU A 364 -101.99 23.73 -31.37
N ASP A 365 -102.36 22.88 -30.41
CA ASP A 365 -103.75 22.45 -30.21
C ASP A 365 -104.63 23.58 -29.67
N LEU A 366 -104.13 24.39 -28.73
CA LEU A 366 -104.83 25.61 -28.29
C LEU A 366 -104.98 26.65 -29.41
N GLN A 367 -103.99 26.78 -30.30
CA GLN A 367 -104.08 27.67 -31.46
C GLN A 367 -105.14 27.19 -32.47
N LYS A 368 -105.21 25.87 -32.75
CA LYS A 368 -106.28 25.28 -33.59
C LYS A 368 -107.67 25.57 -33.01
N LEU A 369 -107.86 25.30 -31.72
CA LEU A 369 -109.13 25.57 -31.03
C LEU A 369 -109.50 27.06 -31.06
N TYR A 370 -108.54 27.96 -30.87
CA TYR A 370 -108.76 29.41 -31.00
C TYR A 370 -109.17 29.80 -32.43
N ASP A 371 -108.49 29.28 -33.45
CA ASP A 371 -108.80 29.56 -34.85
C ASP A 371 -110.15 28.96 -35.28
N GLU A 372 -110.58 27.84 -34.67
CA GLU A 372 -111.92 27.26 -34.82
C GLU A 372 -113.00 28.12 -34.12
N GLU A 373 -112.83 28.47 -32.84
CA GLU A 373 -113.74 29.37 -32.10
C GLU A 373 -113.88 30.74 -32.79
N MET A 374 -112.79 31.30 -33.32
CA MET A 374 -112.80 32.55 -34.08
C MET A 374 -113.54 32.44 -35.42
N GLN A 375 -113.52 31.27 -36.08
CA GLN A 375 -114.35 31.00 -37.26
C GLN A 375 -115.82 30.87 -36.87
N GLU A 376 -116.15 30.11 -35.82
CA GLU A 376 -117.54 30.02 -35.33
C GLU A 376 -118.10 31.40 -34.97
N LEU A 377 -117.34 32.20 -34.23
CA LEU A 377 -117.69 33.58 -33.86
C LEU A 377 -117.92 34.46 -35.08
N GLN A 378 -117.10 34.37 -36.13
CA GLN A 378 -117.32 35.09 -37.39
C GLN A 378 -118.61 34.64 -38.09
N THR A 379 -118.92 33.33 -38.13
CA THR A 379 -120.20 32.88 -38.71
C THR A 379 -121.41 33.27 -37.86
N LEU A 380 -121.25 33.39 -36.55
CA LEU A 380 -122.31 33.80 -35.64
C LEU A 380 -122.56 35.30 -35.70
N GLN A 381 -121.50 36.12 -35.75
CA GLN A 381 -121.61 37.55 -35.97
C GLN A 381 -122.33 37.83 -37.30
N ARG A 382 -121.91 37.18 -38.39
CA ARG A 382 -122.59 37.33 -39.69
C ARG A 382 -124.09 36.98 -39.62
N LYS A 383 -124.48 35.94 -38.88
CA LYS A 383 -125.91 35.59 -38.67
C LYS A 383 -126.64 36.63 -37.83
N PHE A 384 -125.97 37.27 -36.86
CA PHE A 384 -126.54 38.41 -36.12
C PHE A 384 -126.71 39.63 -37.02
N ASP A 385 -125.73 39.92 -37.89
CA ASP A 385 -125.81 41.01 -38.87
C ASP A 385 -127.00 40.78 -39.83
N GLU A 386 -127.12 39.56 -40.39
CA GLU A 386 -128.25 39.13 -41.23
C GLU A 386 -129.61 39.25 -40.49
N GLN A 387 -129.67 38.89 -39.20
CA GLN A 387 -130.87 39.02 -38.38
C GLN A 387 -131.21 40.47 -37.97
N GLU A 388 -130.21 41.34 -37.81
CA GLU A 388 -130.43 42.76 -37.54
C GLU A 388 -130.97 43.47 -38.79
N GLU A 389 -130.49 43.11 -39.98
CA GLU A 389 -131.09 43.55 -41.26
C GLU A 389 -132.56 43.12 -41.39
N GLU A 390 -132.88 41.82 -41.21
CA GLU A 390 -134.28 41.32 -41.23
C GLU A 390 -135.17 42.01 -40.18
N TYR A 391 -134.66 42.23 -38.97
CA TYR A 391 -135.40 42.90 -37.90
C TYR A 391 -135.68 44.38 -38.22
N LEU A 392 -134.70 45.09 -38.80
CA LEU A 392 -134.86 46.47 -39.22
C LEU A 392 -135.88 46.60 -40.37
N GLU A 393 -135.89 45.67 -41.34
CA GLU A 393 -136.92 45.62 -42.38
C GLU A 393 -138.32 45.37 -41.81
N LEU A 394 -138.48 44.37 -40.94
CA LEU A 394 -139.77 44.05 -40.30
C LEU A 394 -140.29 45.21 -39.42
N MET A 395 -139.40 45.90 -38.70
CA MET A 395 -139.77 47.08 -37.94
C MET A 395 -140.14 48.27 -38.84
N ALA A 396 -139.45 48.44 -39.99
CA ALA A 396 -139.83 49.44 -40.98
C ALA A 396 -141.20 49.15 -41.62
N GLU A 397 -141.48 47.90 -42.01
CA GLU A 397 -142.81 47.52 -42.52
C GLU A 397 -143.89 47.71 -41.45
N ARG A 398 -143.62 47.34 -40.19
CA ARG A 398 -144.55 47.57 -39.08
C ARG A 398 -144.86 49.06 -38.90
N ASP A 399 -143.85 49.91 -38.85
CA ASP A 399 -144.03 51.36 -38.71
C ASP A 399 -144.82 51.94 -39.89
N ASP A 400 -144.58 51.46 -41.11
CA ASP A 400 -145.32 51.89 -42.29
C ASP A 400 -146.76 51.34 -42.32
N TYR A 401 -147.02 50.15 -41.78
CA TYR A 401 -148.37 49.61 -41.56
C TYR A 401 -149.14 50.38 -40.48
N GLU A 402 -148.51 50.70 -39.35
CA GLU A 402 -149.10 51.55 -38.31
C GLU A 402 -149.37 52.97 -38.82
N ARG A 403 -148.47 53.53 -39.64
CA ARG A 403 -148.66 54.79 -40.37
C ARG A 403 -149.85 54.72 -41.33
N ARG A 404 -149.94 53.70 -42.19
CA ARG A 404 -151.10 53.47 -43.10
C ARG A 404 -152.40 53.29 -42.32
N ILE A 405 -152.39 52.66 -41.14
CA ILE A 405 -153.57 52.56 -40.25
C ILE A 405 -153.92 53.92 -39.64
N TYR A 406 -152.94 54.69 -39.17
CA TYR A 406 -153.14 56.01 -38.61
C TYR A 406 -153.71 56.98 -39.65
N GLU A 407 -153.18 56.97 -40.87
CA GLU A 407 -153.69 57.73 -42.02
C GLU A 407 -155.12 57.35 -42.37
N LYS A 408 -155.46 56.05 -42.44
CA LYS A 408 -156.85 55.60 -42.65
C LYS A 408 -157.78 56.08 -41.52
N LYS A 409 -157.34 56.05 -40.26
CA LYS A 409 -158.09 56.58 -39.10
C LYS A 409 -158.23 58.11 -39.16
N ALA A 410 -157.19 58.83 -39.55
CA ALA A 410 -157.20 60.28 -39.71
C ALA A 410 -158.07 60.74 -40.89
N TYR A 411 -158.00 60.05 -42.03
CA TYR A 411 -158.83 60.31 -43.20
C TYR A 411 -160.31 60.02 -42.94
N THR A 412 -160.63 58.89 -42.30
CA THR A 412 -162.01 58.58 -41.90
C THR A 412 -162.52 59.54 -40.82
N PHE A 413 -161.68 60.01 -39.89
CA PHE A 413 -162.02 61.09 -38.97
C PHE A 413 -162.28 62.43 -39.69
N LEU A 414 -161.46 62.79 -40.68
CA LEU A 414 -161.60 64.00 -41.49
C LEU A 414 -162.88 63.96 -42.33
N MET A 415 -163.16 62.84 -43.01
CA MET A 415 -164.42 62.56 -43.71
C MET A 415 -165.61 62.71 -42.76
N ASN A 416 -165.56 62.07 -41.58
CA ASN A 416 -166.62 62.18 -40.57
C ASN A 416 -166.78 63.62 -40.04
N ARG A 417 -165.70 64.39 -39.90
CA ARG A 417 -165.75 65.79 -39.44
C ARG A 417 -166.30 66.71 -40.52
N SER A 418 -165.97 66.48 -41.79
CA SER A 418 -166.55 67.16 -42.95
C SER A 418 -168.04 66.84 -43.12
N ALA A 419 -168.42 65.55 -43.02
CA ALA A 419 -169.81 65.11 -43.02
C ALA A 419 -170.60 65.75 -41.85
N ARG A 420 -170.06 65.74 -40.63
CA ARG A 420 -170.66 66.47 -39.48
C ARG A 420 -170.78 67.98 -39.75
N LYS A 421 -169.79 68.62 -40.38
CA LYS A 421 -169.81 70.05 -40.73
C LYS A 421 -170.94 70.35 -41.74
N ILE A 422 -171.05 69.55 -42.80
CA ILE A 422 -172.13 69.62 -43.80
C ILE A 422 -173.50 69.41 -43.13
N GLN A 423 -173.65 68.35 -42.32
CA GLN A 423 -174.87 68.06 -41.56
C GLN A 423 -175.24 69.20 -40.60
N ARG A 424 -174.27 69.85 -39.95
CA ARG A 424 -174.51 70.98 -39.03
C ARG A 424 -174.97 72.23 -39.78
N PHE A 425 -174.37 72.55 -40.94
CA PHE A 425 -174.86 73.61 -41.82
C PHE A 425 -176.25 73.31 -42.39
N TRP A 426 -176.52 72.06 -42.81
CA TRP A 426 -177.84 71.63 -43.29
C TRP A 426 -178.92 71.73 -42.21
N ARG A 427 -178.62 71.27 -40.98
CA ARG A 427 -179.51 71.44 -39.81
C ARG A 427 -179.76 72.94 -39.55
N ALA A 428 -178.71 73.76 -39.48
CA ALA A 428 -178.84 75.21 -39.28
C ALA A 428 -179.63 75.92 -40.39
N TYR A 429 -179.51 75.50 -41.65
CA TYR A 429 -180.34 76.00 -42.76
C TYR A 429 -181.81 75.63 -42.56
N ARG A 430 -182.09 74.35 -42.23
CA ARG A 430 -183.44 73.84 -41.91
C ARG A 430 -184.06 74.59 -40.73
N GLU A 431 -183.24 74.95 -39.76
CA GLU A 431 -183.62 75.65 -38.52
C GLU A 431 -183.88 77.15 -38.75
N ARG A 432 -183.02 77.85 -39.52
CA ARG A 432 -183.30 79.23 -39.99
C ARG A 432 -184.58 79.30 -40.81
N LYS A 433 -184.86 78.28 -41.63
CA LYS A 433 -186.12 78.14 -42.41
C LYS A 433 -187.35 77.92 -41.51
N ARG A 434 -187.19 77.28 -40.34
CA ARG A 434 -188.24 77.17 -39.30
C ARG A 434 -188.39 78.44 -38.46
N ALA A 435 -187.28 79.10 -38.10
CA ALA A 435 -187.27 80.33 -37.31
C ALA A 435 -188.03 81.47 -38.02
N ARG A 436 -187.84 81.63 -39.35
CA ARG A 436 -188.64 82.55 -40.18
C ARG A 436 -190.16 82.26 -40.15
N LYS A 437 -190.60 81.04 -39.83
CA LYS A 437 -192.02 80.70 -39.61
C LYS A 437 -192.50 80.97 -38.17
N LYS A 438 -191.65 80.84 -37.15
CA LYS A 438 -192.01 81.11 -35.74
C LYS A 438 -191.98 82.61 -35.37
N ALA A 439 -191.11 83.40 -36.00
CA ALA A 439 -190.94 84.84 -35.70
C ALA A 439 -192.19 85.71 -35.96
N ARG A 440 -193.24 85.17 -36.61
CA ARG A 440 -194.49 85.87 -36.92
C ARG A 440 -195.64 85.61 -35.91
N LYS A 441 -195.39 84.89 -34.80
CA LYS A 441 -196.41 84.52 -33.80
C LYS A 441 -196.09 84.85 -32.33
N ALA A 442 -194.97 85.51 -32.02
CA ALA A 442 -194.59 85.84 -30.64
C ALA A 442 -193.91 87.23 -30.56
N LYS A 443 -194.71 88.30 -30.69
CA LYS A 443 -194.25 89.69 -30.49
C LYS A 443 -195.34 90.62 -29.95
N LYS A 444 -195.95 90.25 -28.82
CA LYS A 444 -196.76 91.12 -27.97
C LYS A 444 -196.63 90.61 -26.53
N GLU A 445 -196.17 91.49 -25.61
CA GLU A 445 -195.77 91.19 -24.21
C GLU A 445 -194.66 90.11 -24.05
N ALA A 446 -193.69 90.18 -23.13
CA ALA A 446 -193.06 91.28 -22.36
C ALA A 446 -191.53 91.02 -22.39
N ARG A 447 -190.57 91.94 -22.20
CA ARG A 447 -190.48 93.26 -21.53
C ARG A 447 -190.35 93.24 -20.00
N GLU A 448 -189.21 92.75 -19.48
CA GLU A 448 -188.39 93.49 -18.50
C GLU A 448 -186.96 92.90 -18.30
N LYS A 449 -186.00 93.79 -17.94
CA LYS A 449 -184.70 93.70 -17.20
C LYS A 449 -183.88 92.38 -17.18
N GLY A 450 -182.53 92.37 -17.16
CA GLY A 450 -181.52 93.45 -17.15
C GLY A 450 -180.09 92.91 -16.84
N SER A 451 -179.06 93.78 -16.83
CA SER A 451 -177.61 93.54 -16.49
C SER A 451 -176.84 92.52 -17.39
N ALA A 452 -175.55 92.63 -17.76
CA ALA A 452 -174.31 93.23 -17.18
C ALA A 452 -173.68 92.36 -16.05
N SER A 453 -172.36 92.11 -15.94
CA SER A 453 -171.17 92.49 -16.76
C SER A 453 -169.98 91.54 -16.44
N GLU A 454 -168.74 91.96 -16.76
CA GLU A 454 -167.46 91.55 -16.12
C GLU A 454 -166.63 90.40 -16.76
N SER A 455 -165.49 90.06 -16.12
CA SER A 455 -164.21 89.71 -16.76
C SER A 455 -163.51 88.48 -16.15
N GLY A 456 -162.35 88.08 -16.69
CA GLY A 456 -161.50 87.05 -16.08
C GLY A 456 -160.36 86.56 -16.98
N ALA A 457 -159.19 86.31 -16.39
CA ALA A 457 -157.99 85.76 -17.04
C ALA A 457 -157.18 84.87 -16.06
N ASP A 458 -156.07 84.32 -16.56
CA ASP A 458 -154.84 83.92 -15.83
C ASP A 458 -154.67 82.47 -15.31
N SER A 459 -153.39 82.09 -15.14
CA SER A 459 -152.80 80.93 -14.43
C SER A 459 -152.88 79.54 -15.12
N ALA A 460 -152.01 78.54 -14.85
CA ALA A 460 -150.88 78.46 -13.89
C ALA A 460 -149.74 77.48 -14.33
N LYS A 461 -148.65 77.45 -13.53
CA LYS A 461 -147.43 76.57 -13.57
C LYS A 461 -147.54 75.47 -12.47
N PRO A 462 -146.50 74.73 -11.95
CA PRO A 462 -145.01 74.76 -12.08
C PRO A 462 -144.41 73.45 -12.67
N ALA A 463 -143.10 73.22 -12.91
CA ALA A 463 -141.82 73.93 -12.67
C ALA A 463 -141.01 73.67 -11.35
N LYS A 464 -140.24 72.57 -11.30
CA LYS A 464 -139.01 72.32 -10.47
C LYS A 464 -138.02 71.45 -11.29
N THR A 465 -136.69 71.49 -11.29
CA THR A 465 -135.56 72.17 -10.57
C THR A 465 -134.96 71.54 -9.31
N GLY A 466 -133.66 71.18 -9.34
CA GLY A 466 -132.78 70.86 -8.20
C GLY A 466 -131.28 70.89 -8.58
N LYS A 467 -130.40 71.48 -7.75
CA LYS A 467 -128.96 71.72 -8.04
C LYS A 467 -128.18 71.96 -6.74
N GLY A 468 -126.98 71.39 -6.58
CA GLY A 468 -126.17 71.53 -5.36
C GLY A 468 -124.66 71.64 -5.61
N LYS A 469 -123.97 72.43 -4.77
CA LYS A 469 -122.50 72.54 -4.68
C LYS A 469 -122.09 72.54 -3.20
N GLY A 470 -120.97 71.91 -2.87
CA GLY A 470 -120.34 72.00 -1.54
C GLY A 470 -118.82 72.02 -1.65
N LYS A 471 -118.14 72.72 -0.73
CA LYS A 471 -116.68 72.73 -0.57
C LYS A 471 -116.31 72.14 0.79
N GLY A 472 -115.26 71.32 0.86
CA GLY A 472 -114.64 70.83 2.10
C GLY A 472 -113.12 70.72 1.94
N LYS A 473 -112.35 70.91 3.01
CA LYS A 473 -110.88 71.03 2.94
C LYS A 473 -110.18 70.67 4.27
N LYS A 474 -109.54 69.50 4.38
CA LYS A 474 -108.36 69.28 5.25
C LYS A 474 -107.59 67.98 4.96
N LYS A 475 -106.31 68.01 5.36
CA LYS A 475 -105.22 67.02 5.27
C LYS A 475 -105.57 65.60 5.78
N GLY A 476 -104.89 64.54 5.28
CA GLY A 476 -105.17 63.17 5.77
C GLY A 476 -104.22 61.98 5.52
N LYS A 477 -102.98 62.12 5.00
CA LYS A 477 -101.91 61.07 5.06
C LYS A 477 -102.14 59.73 4.31
N GLU A 478 -101.12 58.87 4.40
CA GLU A 478 -100.94 57.48 3.91
C GLU A 478 -101.39 57.07 2.48
N LYS A 479 -100.39 56.83 1.60
CA LYS A 479 -100.53 55.97 0.42
C LYS A 479 -100.59 54.50 0.87
N LYS A 480 -101.59 53.74 0.41
CA LYS A 480 -101.55 52.27 0.39
C LYS A 480 -101.98 51.79 -1.00
N THR A 481 -101.00 51.48 -1.84
CA THR A 481 -101.23 50.92 -3.19
C THR A 481 -101.34 49.40 -3.09
N GLU A 482 -102.56 48.90 -3.02
CA GLU A 482 -102.84 47.49 -2.77
C GLU A 482 -103.13 46.75 -4.07
N ILE A 483 -102.10 46.04 -4.55
CA ILE A 483 -102.17 44.73 -5.21
C ILE A 483 -103.08 44.62 -6.46
N LEU A 484 -102.43 44.59 -7.64
CA LEU A 484 -102.78 43.63 -8.69
C LEU A 484 -101.65 42.60 -8.75
N VAL A 485 -101.91 41.36 -8.34
CA VAL A 485 -100.89 40.29 -8.41
C VAL A 485 -100.64 39.94 -9.87
N ARG A 486 -99.46 40.28 -10.40
CA ARG A 486 -98.90 39.54 -11.52
C ARG A 486 -98.64 38.12 -11.02
N SER A 487 -99.17 37.12 -11.73
CA SER A 487 -98.82 35.72 -11.52
C SER A 487 -97.30 35.57 -11.52
N GLU A 488 -96.77 34.82 -10.56
CA GLU A 488 -95.33 34.59 -10.44
C GLU A 488 -94.80 33.92 -11.70
N ASP A 489 -93.73 34.47 -12.26
CA ASP A 489 -93.09 33.94 -13.46
C ASP A 489 -92.58 32.50 -13.19
N PRO A 490 -93.07 31.47 -13.89
CA PRO A 490 -92.68 30.08 -13.61
C PRO A 490 -91.18 29.82 -13.78
N MET A 491 -90.49 30.60 -14.64
CA MET A 491 -89.03 30.50 -14.78
C MET A 491 -88.28 30.82 -13.49
N ALA A 492 -88.77 31.77 -12.68
CA ALA A 492 -88.10 32.17 -11.43
C ALA A 492 -88.07 31.03 -10.39
N LYS A 493 -89.09 30.16 -10.37
CA LYS A 493 -89.14 28.98 -9.50
C LYS A 493 -88.27 27.83 -10.01
N LEU A 494 -88.03 27.74 -11.32
CA LEU A 494 -87.06 26.80 -11.91
C LEU A 494 -85.63 27.23 -11.61
N GLU A 495 -85.26 28.49 -11.85
CA GLU A 495 -83.93 29.02 -11.51
C GLU A 495 -83.58 28.85 -10.03
N SER A 496 -84.53 29.15 -9.13
CA SER A 496 -84.31 29.01 -7.68
C SER A 496 -84.08 27.57 -7.23
N LYS A 497 -84.61 26.57 -7.94
CA LYS A 497 -84.35 25.14 -7.67
C LYS A 497 -83.02 24.67 -8.26
N PHE A 498 -82.70 25.11 -9.48
CA PHE A 498 -81.44 24.75 -10.14
C PHE A 498 -80.20 25.35 -9.45
N LYS A 499 -80.26 26.60 -8.99
CA LYS A 499 -79.13 27.26 -8.32
C LYS A 499 -78.80 26.69 -6.94
N GLY A 500 -79.79 26.17 -6.20
CA GLY A 500 -79.54 25.56 -4.89
C GLY A 500 -78.80 24.22 -5.01
N HIS A 501 -79.37 23.28 -5.76
CA HIS A 501 -78.96 21.87 -5.66
C HIS A 501 -77.61 21.53 -6.32
N ILE A 502 -77.11 22.37 -7.24
CA ILE A 502 -75.86 22.12 -7.98
C ILE A 502 -74.62 22.68 -7.26
N LEU A 503 -74.78 23.68 -6.37
CA LEU A 503 -73.65 24.37 -5.74
C LEU A 503 -73.18 23.75 -4.42
N GLU A 504 -74.03 22.99 -3.73
CA GLU A 504 -73.66 22.35 -2.45
C GLU A 504 -72.81 21.08 -2.66
N ASP A 505 -73.13 20.26 -3.68
CA ASP A 505 -72.43 18.99 -3.98
C ASP A 505 -71.01 19.15 -4.56
N ILE A 506 -70.59 20.36 -4.94
CA ILE A 506 -69.29 20.62 -5.59
C ILE A 506 -68.20 21.02 -4.57
N ASN A 507 -68.57 21.45 -3.35
CA ASN A 507 -67.69 22.26 -2.51
C ASN A 507 -67.22 21.58 -1.20
N THR A 508 -67.26 20.24 -1.13
CA THR A 508 -67.02 19.46 0.11
C THR A 508 -66.10 18.23 -0.03
N GLU A 509 -65.11 18.26 -0.93
CA GLU A 509 -63.90 17.42 -0.78
C GLU A 509 -62.68 18.34 -0.53
N PRO A 510 -61.93 18.17 0.58
CA PRO A 510 -60.76 19.00 0.82
C PRO A 510 -59.65 18.66 -0.18
N ILE A 511 -59.10 19.69 -0.83
CA ILE A 511 -57.90 19.56 -1.67
C ILE A 511 -56.77 19.09 -0.74
N PRO A 512 -56.11 17.94 -1.01
CA PRO A 512 -54.96 17.52 -0.21
C PRO A 512 -53.85 18.56 -0.35
N GLU A 513 -53.30 18.99 0.79
CA GLU A 513 -52.25 20.00 0.82
C GLU A 513 -51.07 19.58 -0.06
N GLN A 514 -50.56 20.50 -0.87
CA GLN A 514 -49.41 20.24 -1.72
C GLN A 514 -48.20 19.95 -0.83
N VAL A 515 -47.70 18.72 -0.88
CA VAL A 515 -46.44 18.35 -0.23
C VAL A 515 -45.32 19.18 -0.87
N THR A 516 -44.90 20.23 -0.17
CA THR A 516 -43.72 21.01 -0.51
C THR A 516 -42.51 20.12 -0.28
N VAL A 517 -42.03 19.50 -1.35
CA VAL A 517 -40.75 18.80 -1.36
C VAL A 517 -39.65 19.86 -1.40
N ASP A 518 -39.02 20.11 -0.25
CA ASP A 518 -37.80 20.92 -0.18
C ASP A 518 -36.68 20.27 -1.01
N LEU A 519 -35.84 21.12 -1.61
CA LEU A 519 -34.72 20.78 -2.52
C LEU A 519 -33.36 21.16 -1.92
#